data_AF-A0A067SNB2-F1
#
_entry.id   AF-A0A067SNB2-F1
#
_cell.length_a   1.000
_cell.length_b   1.000
_cell.length_c   1.000
_cell.angle_alpha   90.00
_cell.angle_beta   90.00
_cell.angle_gamma   90.00
#
_symmetry.space_group_name_H-M   'P 1'
#
loop_
_entity.id
_entity.type
_entity.pdbx_description
1 polymer ?
#
loop_
_entity_poly.entity_id
_entity_poly.type
_entity_poly.pdbx_seq_one_letter_code
_entity_poly.pdbx_strand_id
1 'polypeptide(L)'
;MGRHSRWLAQFNKKYQPEKATKIQAWWRRMLVVREAKKPLRRIFEGVVTGLTGLRCLVLIGAHDDVLGTWARAMLQIGPEAIITQALGEHSTSWLVLMRKAAFLLVLSLAYVPESPNASLYLDVLMVLLSNENAVAASGAQGSAFCQAITEYLMKQQFYRLLGQAISKLPVENSTSFQRFLTLCMLPLSTYPENSPDFNRIYVAIFAQVLSLPSLPNRLPLDRPSPLVSYLLLTTPDKLTPLIESINNKLSARSSSSLAANVFMFVSPHYKILSTRAFTSYLQLSVELFNRFNQYALCPLSLSDSDSEAEFPREPAGHDSDGSDGETKYQDSQLGDKARSPRLEVADETLSWLEKVATLQHITDLINLTQSQAVLLPYLAAYLFTVTATWPSSQQEIQKLILENSSGWLVGDLYREVVRKSPLGQEEDSMNVHNPTYARHWPPIIFLADLYSQALQTMDDNEFFGTAPGSQGCNPLTLEEVALFSVQLLNVLFSLYWRSSDYWGESNEIQPLYISSDVYCLWKALREKSMRCLWRIHAKE
;
A
#
# COMPACT_ATOMS: atom_id res chain seq x y z
N MET A 1 -18.56 40.08 18.12
CA MET A 1 -18.69 39.57 16.72
C MET A 1 -18.48 40.60 15.61
N GLY A 2 -18.85 41.89 15.74
CA GLY A 2 -18.79 42.85 14.61
C GLY A 2 -17.40 43.30 14.09
N ARG A 3 -16.30 43.10 14.84
CA ARG A 3 -14.94 43.48 14.37
C ARG A 3 -14.34 42.46 13.40
N HIS A 4 -14.68 41.17 13.54
CA HIS A 4 -14.11 40.11 12.70
C HIS A 4 -14.77 40.06 11.31
N SER A 5 -16.10 40.26 11.25
CA SER A 5 -16.82 40.40 9.98
C SER A 5 -16.38 41.63 9.18
N ARG A 6 -16.12 42.75 9.85
CA ARG A 6 -15.61 43.99 9.22
C ARG A 6 -14.19 43.82 8.68
N TRP A 7 -13.32 43.10 9.40
CA TRP A 7 -11.97 42.77 8.96
C TRP A 7 -11.97 41.84 7.75
N LEU A 8 -12.80 40.78 7.75
CA LEU A 8 -12.97 39.88 6.59
C LEU A 8 -13.52 40.61 5.36
N ALA A 9 -14.47 41.54 5.54
CA ALA A 9 -15.00 42.34 4.44
C ALA A 9 -13.95 43.30 3.85
N GLN A 10 -13.12 43.95 4.70
CA GLN A 10 -12.04 44.81 4.24
C GLN A 10 -10.88 44.04 3.60
N PHE A 11 -10.53 42.88 4.15
CA PHE A 11 -9.56 41.97 3.57
C PHE A 11 -10.05 41.51 2.19
N ASN A 12 -11.28 41.01 2.07
CA ASN A 12 -11.85 40.63 0.76
C ASN A 12 -11.87 41.80 -0.23
N LYS A 13 -12.23 43.01 0.19
CA LYS A 13 -12.26 44.20 -0.69
C LYS A 13 -10.87 44.60 -1.21
N LYS A 14 -9.80 44.34 -0.44
CA LYS A 14 -8.41 44.62 -0.85
C LYS A 14 -7.79 43.52 -1.72
N TYR A 15 -8.10 42.25 -1.47
CA TYR A 15 -7.51 41.12 -2.21
C TYR A 15 -8.23 40.79 -3.52
N GLN A 16 -9.50 41.16 -3.68
CA GLN A 16 -10.24 40.99 -4.93
C GLN A 16 -9.60 41.66 -6.16
N PRO A 17 -9.19 42.96 -6.13
CA PRO A 17 -8.57 43.60 -7.29
C PRO A 17 -7.22 42.98 -7.67
N GLU A 18 -6.43 42.52 -6.69
CA GLU A 18 -5.16 41.82 -6.94
C GLU A 18 -5.38 40.45 -7.59
N LYS A 19 -6.39 39.69 -7.14
CA LYS A 19 -6.77 38.42 -7.78
C LYS A 19 -7.28 38.67 -9.20
N ALA A 20 -8.11 39.69 -9.40
CA ALA A 20 -8.65 40.03 -10.72
C ALA A 20 -7.55 40.45 -11.71
N THR A 21 -6.60 41.28 -11.29
CA THR A 21 -5.44 41.69 -12.13
C THR A 21 -4.55 40.50 -12.47
N LYS A 22 -4.31 39.57 -11.53
CA LYS A 22 -3.59 38.31 -11.80
C LYS A 22 -4.33 37.45 -12.84
N ILE A 23 -5.65 37.30 -12.72
CA ILE A 23 -6.47 36.54 -13.67
C ILE A 23 -6.45 37.20 -15.06
N GLN A 24 -6.61 38.52 -15.14
CA GLN A 24 -6.56 39.25 -16.41
C GLN A 24 -5.18 39.15 -17.08
N ALA A 25 -4.10 39.29 -16.30
CA ALA A 25 -2.74 39.13 -16.82
C ALA A 25 -2.49 37.71 -17.32
N TRP A 26 -2.93 36.70 -16.58
CA TRP A 26 -2.89 35.31 -17.02
C TRP A 26 -3.68 35.09 -18.31
N TRP A 27 -4.90 35.62 -18.40
CA TRP A 27 -5.74 35.46 -19.59
C TRP A 27 -5.14 36.13 -20.83
N ARG A 28 -4.60 37.37 -20.70
CA ARG A 28 -3.89 38.05 -21.79
C ARG A 28 -2.67 37.25 -22.26
N ARG A 29 -1.87 36.70 -21.32
CA ARG A 29 -0.75 35.81 -21.66
C ARG A 29 -1.23 34.57 -22.41
N MET A 30 -2.33 33.96 -21.99
CA MET A 30 -2.92 32.80 -22.66
C MET A 30 -3.41 33.13 -24.07
N LEU A 31 -3.97 34.32 -24.31
CA LEU A 31 -4.35 34.77 -25.66
C LEU A 31 -3.13 34.93 -26.57
N VAL A 32 -2.07 35.59 -26.09
CA VAL A 32 -0.82 35.75 -26.85
C VAL A 32 -0.20 34.39 -27.18
N VAL A 33 -0.18 33.46 -26.22
CA VAL A 33 0.31 32.08 -26.44
C VAL A 33 -0.56 31.34 -27.48
N ARG A 34 -1.88 31.52 -27.47
CA ARG A 34 -2.77 30.91 -28.46
C ARG A 34 -2.53 31.47 -29.86
N GLU A 35 -2.39 32.79 -29.99
CA GLU A 35 -2.07 33.42 -31.28
C GLU A 35 -0.70 32.96 -31.80
N ALA A 36 0.31 32.89 -30.95
CA ALA A 36 1.64 32.41 -31.31
C ALA A 36 1.66 30.93 -31.75
N LYS A 37 0.70 30.12 -31.29
CA LYS A 37 0.58 28.71 -31.70
C LYS A 37 -0.09 28.50 -33.05
N LYS A 38 -0.85 29.46 -33.57
CA LYS A 38 -1.49 29.37 -34.89
C LYS A 38 -0.49 29.16 -36.05
N PRO A 39 0.58 29.95 -36.21
CA PRO A 39 1.56 29.71 -37.27
C PRO A 39 2.28 28.37 -37.09
N LEU A 40 2.56 27.95 -35.85
CA LEU A 40 3.18 26.65 -35.57
C LEU A 40 2.30 25.48 -36.02
N ARG A 41 0.96 25.58 -35.86
CA ARG A 41 0.02 24.56 -36.35
C ARG A 41 0.07 24.42 -37.87
N ARG A 42 0.09 25.55 -38.60
CA ARG A 42 0.20 25.54 -40.06
C ARG A 42 1.50 24.90 -40.54
N ILE A 43 2.62 25.18 -39.86
CA ILE A 43 3.92 24.55 -40.18
C ILE A 43 3.86 23.05 -39.88
N PHE A 44 3.26 22.66 -38.75
CA PHE A 44 3.08 21.26 -38.37
C PHE A 44 2.25 20.48 -39.40
N GLU A 45 1.12 21.03 -39.83
CA GLU A 45 0.23 20.41 -40.82
C GLU A 45 0.93 20.13 -42.16
N GLY A 46 1.90 20.96 -42.54
CA GLY A 46 2.69 20.73 -43.75
C GLY A 46 3.76 19.64 -43.63
N VAL A 47 4.24 19.33 -42.42
CA VAL A 47 5.37 18.39 -42.20
C VAL A 47 5.17 17.55 -40.93
N VAL A 48 4.04 16.86 -40.82
CA VAL A 48 3.60 16.16 -39.59
C VAL A 48 4.66 15.19 -39.03
N THR A 49 5.28 14.39 -39.90
CA THR A 49 6.20 13.30 -39.51
C THR A 49 7.66 13.72 -39.55
N GLY A 50 7.98 14.95 -39.92
CA GLY A 50 9.36 15.45 -39.99
C GLY A 50 9.84 16.06 -38.67
N LEU A 51 11.15 16.30 -38.58
CA LEU A 51 11.78 16.91 -37.41
C LEU A 51 11.18 18.29 -37.08
N THR A 52 10.88 19.10 -38.11
CA THR A 52 10.23 20.41 -37.96
C THR A 52 8.82 20.26 -37.39
N GLY A 53 8.02 19.30 -37.88
CA GLY A 53 6.71 18.99 -37.32
C GLY A 53 6.80 18.60 -35.86
N LEU A 54 7.74 17.74 -35.49
CA LEU A 54 7.93 17.32 -34.10
C LEU A 54 8.33 18.49 -33.19
N ARG A 55 9.17 19.43 -33.66
CA ARG A 55 9.48 20.67 -32.94
C ARG A 55 8.22 21.51 -32.72
N CYS A 56 7.42 21.71 -33.77
CA CYS A 56 6.15 22.42 -33.68
C CYS A 56 5.19 21.73 -32.70
N LEU A 57 5.08 20.40 -32.74
CA LEU A 57 4.26 19.61 -31.83
C LEU A 57 4.63 19.87 -30.37
N VAL A 58 5.92 19.76 -30.03
CA VAL A 58 6.42 19.97 -28.66
C VAL A 58 6.16 21.41 -28.18
N LEU A 59 6.29 22.41 -29.06
CA LEU A 59 6.01 23.82 -28.74
C LEU A 59 4.50 24.13 -28.62
N ILE A 60 3.66 23.45 -29.40
CA ILE A 60 2.20 23.55 -29.29
C ILE A 60 1.73 22.91 -27.97
N GLY A 61 2.35 21.81 -27.53
CA GLY A 61 2.05 21.13 -26.28
C GLY A 61 0.90 20.11 -26.38
N ALA A 62 0.29 19.78 -25.24
CA ALA A 62 -0.72 18.72 -25.13
C ALA A 62 -2.11 19.17 -25.65
N HIS A 63 -2.21 19.37 -26.97
CA HIS A 63 -3.48 19.64 -27.63
C HIS A 63 -3.90 18.41 -28.44
N ASP A 64 -5.09 17.89 -28.14
CA ASP A 64 -5.51 16.54 -28.53
C ASP A 64 -5.61 16.34 -30.06
N ASP A 65 -6.11 17.32 -30.81
CA ASP A 65 -6.17 17.26 -32.28
C ASP A 65 -4.77 17.14 -32.95
N VAL A 66 -3.79 17.92 -32.50
CA VAL A 66 -2.43 17.98 -33.05
C VAL A 66 -1.67 16.70 -32.66
N LEU A 67 -1.77 16.28 -31.40
CA LEU A 67 -1.21 15.01 -30.94
C LEU A 67 -1.83 13.82 -31.67
N GLY A 68 -3.14 13.81 -31.85
CA GLY A 68 -3.86 12.75 -32.58
C GLY A 68 -3.45 12.68 -34.04
N THR A 69 -3.29 13.83 -34.70
CA THR A 69 -2.80 13.93 -36.09
C THR A 69 -1.38 13.38 -36.21
N TRP A 70 -0.49 13.78 -35.28
CA TRP A 70 0.87 13.26 -35.24
C TRP A 70 0.91 11.75 -34.98
N ALA A 71 0.21 11.28 -33.94
CA ALA A 71 0.21 9.87 -33.55
C ALA A 71 -0.29 8.98 -34.70
N ARG A 72 -1.38 9.39 -35.39
CA ARG A 72 -1.89 8.68 -36.56
C ARG A 72 -0.85 8.62 -37.69
N ALA A 73 -0.21 9.74 -38.00
CA ALA A 73 0.79 9.79 -39.06
C ALA A 73 2.03 8.95 -38.73
N MET A 74 2.47 8.93 -37.47
CA MET A 74 3.58 8.08 -37.02
C MET A 74 3.22 6.60 -37.17
N LEU A 75 2.02 6.18 -36.74
CA LEU A 75 1.58 4.79 -36.86
C LEU A 75 1.43 4.34 -38.32
N GLN A 76 1.08 5.24 -39.24
CA GLN A 76 1.00 4.95 -40.68
C GLN A 76 2.35 4.64 -41.32
N ILE A 77 3.44 5.24 -40.84
CA ILE A 77 4.80 4.93 -41.32
C ILE A 77 5.25 3.56 -40.79
N GLY A 78 4.72 3.12 -39.65
CA GLY A 78 4.99 1.82 -39.04
C GLY A 78 6.07 1.85 -37.95
N PRO A 79 6.06 0.87 -37.04
CA PRO A 79 6.86 0.90 -35.81
C PRO A 79 8.37 0.95 -36.04
N GLU A 80 8.87 0.15 -36.99
CA GLU A 80 10.30 0.10 -37.34
C GLU A 80 10.79 1.42 -37.95
N ALA A 81 9.96 2.03 -38.79
CA ALA A 81 10.30 3.26 -39.48
C ALA A 81 10.34 4.46 -38.51
N ILE A 82 9.48 4.50 -37.48
CA ILE A 82 9.54 5.51 -36.41
C ILE A 82 10.93 5.52 -35.75
N ILE A 83 11.44 4.34 -35.40
CA ILE A 83 12.72 4.18 -34.68
C ILE A 83 13.90 4.47 -35.62
N THR A 84 13.85 3.91 -36.83
CA THR A 84 14.88 4.12 -37.86
C THR A 84 15.04 5.61 -38.22
N GLN A 85 13.92 6.32 -38.38
CA GLN A 85 13.93 7.77 -38.65
C GLN A 85 14.53 8.56 -37.48
N ALA A 86 14.22 8.17 -36.24
CA ALA A 86 14.75 8.81 -35.04
C ALA A 86 16.25 8.58 -34.83
N LEU A 87 16.84 7.57 -35.49
CA LEU A 87 18.26 7.22 -35.41
C LEU A 87 19.10 7.75 -36.59
N GLY A 88 18.51 8.48 -37.53
CA GLY A 88 19.20 9.07 -38.68
C GLY A 88 20.13 10.25 -38.35
N GLU A 89 20.43 11.09 -39.36
CA GLU A 89 21.39 12.21 -39.29
C GLU A 89 21.17 13.19 -38.11
N HIS A 90 19.93 13.32 -37.64
CA HIS A 90 19.55 14.23 -36.55
C HIS A 90 19.14 13.51 -35.26
N SER A 91 19.73 12.34 -34.98
CA SER A 91 19.32 11.44 -33.90
C SER A 91 19.21 12.09 -32.51
N THR A 92 20.13 12.98 -32.17
CA THR A 92 20.11 13.70 -30.89
C THR A 92 18.90 14.63 -30.74
N SER A 93 18.57 15.37 -31.80
CA SER A 93 17.39 16.24 -31.83
C SER A 93 16.11 15.42 -31.77
N TRP A 94 16.05 14.32 -32.53
CA TRP A 94 14.93 13.39 -32.50
C TRP A 94 14.71 12.81 -31.12
N LEU A 95 15.74 12.30 -30.45
CA LEU A 95 15.62 11.73 -29.12
C LEU A 95 15.06 12.74 -28.10
N VAL A 96 15.58 13.96 -28.08
CA VAL A 96 15.09 15.02 -27.17
C VAL A 96 13.62 15.32 -27.40
N LEU A 97 13.21 15.43 -28.67
CA LEU A 97 11.84 15.75 -29.02
C LEU A 97 10.88 14.57 -28.82
N MET A 98 11.32 13.34 -29.08
CA MET A 98 10.54 12.11 -28.86
C MET A 98 10.29 11.88 -27.37
N ARG A 99 11.29 12.14 -26.51
CA ARG A 99 11.10 12.18 -25.05
C ARG A 99 9.99 13.14 -24.64
N LYS A 100 9.99 14.36 -25.20
CA LYS A 100 8.97 15.38 -24.92
C LYS A 100 7.60 14.98 -25.47
N ALA A 101 7.54 14.48 -26.69
CA ALA A 101 6.30 14.02 -27.32
C ALA A 101 5.68 12.85 -26.55
N ALA A 102 6.46 11.83 -26.20
CA ALA A 102 6.02 10.71 -25.37
C ALA A 102 5.44 11.20 -24.04
N PHE A 103 6.09 12.17 -23.39
CA PHE A 103 5.55 12.76 -22.16
C PHE A 103 4.23 13.50 -22.39
N LEU A 104 4.08 14.25 -23.50
CA LEU A 104 2.83 14.92 -23.85
C LEU A 104 1.69 13.90 -24.10
N LEU A 105 1.99 12.75 -24.72
CA LEU A 105 1.03 11.65 -24.89
C LEU A 105 0.56 11.10 -23.54
N VAL A 106 1.49 10.79 -22.64
CA VAL A 106 1.17 10.31 -21.28
C VAL A 106 0.36 11.34 -20.51
N LEU A 107 0.71 12.62 -20.63
CA LEU A 107 -0.01 13.71 -19.99
C LEU A 107 -1.45 13.82 -20.53
N SER A 108 -1.62 13.70 -21.85
CA SER A 108 -2.95 13.70 -22.49
C SER A 108 -3.81 12.55 -21.96
N LEU A 109 -3.24 11.34 -21.87
CA LEU A 109 -3.92 10.17 -21.30
C LEU A 109 -4.27 10.36 -19.82
N ALA A 110 -3.39 10.97 -19.02
CA ALA A 110 -3.65 11.24 -17.61
C ALA A 110 -4.80 12.25 -17.40
N TYR A 111 -4.96 13.21 -18.31
CA TYR A 111 -6.05 14.19 -18.23
C TYR A 111 -7.37 13.65 -18.78
N VAL A 112 -7.36 13.10 -19.99
CA VAL A 112 -8.54 12.64 -20.75
C VAL A 112 -8.26 11.24 -21.33
N PRO A 113 -8.32 10.18 -20.50
CA PRO A 113 -7.97 8.82 -20.94
C PRO A 113 -8.96 8.22 -21.96
N GLU A 114 -10.16 8.79 -22.06
CA GLU A 114 -11.21 8.41 -23.02
C GLU A 114 -11.25 9.32 -24.25
N SER A 115 -10.19 10.10 -24.49
CA SER A 115 -10.07 10.88 -25.73
C SER A 115 -10.26 9.96 -26.96
N PRO A 116 -10.90 10.43 -28.04
CA PRO A 116 -10.99 9.66 -29.29
C PRO A 116 -9.63 9.26 -29.86
N ASN A 117 -8.56 9.97 -29.48
CA ASN A 117 -7.19 9.68 -29.89
C ASN A 117 -6.39 8.86 -28.85
N ALA A 118 -6.99 8.48 -27.71
CA ALA A 118 -6.28 7.78 -26.63
C ALA A 118 -5.67 6.45 -27.07
N SER A 119 -6.38 5.67 -27.90
CA SER A 119 -5.85 4.42 -28.47
C SER A 119 -4.61 4.66 -29.32
N LEU A 120 -4.60 5.70 -30.15
CA LEU A 120 -3.43 6.09 -30.95
C LEU A 120 -2.24 6.47 -30.06
N TYR A 121 -2.48 7.18 -28.95
CA TYR A 121 -1.43 7.55 -28.01
C TYR A 121 -0.82 6.33 -27.33
N LEU A 122 -1.65 5.40 -26.90
CA LEU A 122 -1.21 4.14 -26.32
C LEU A 122 -0.38 3.34 -27.33
N ASP A 123 -0.83 3.26 -28.58
CA ASP A 123 -0.13 2.51 -29.62
C ASP A 123 1.25 3.10 -29.92
N VAL A 124 1.36 4.43 -30.05
CA VAL A 124 2.67 5.09 -30.21
C VAL A 124 3.55 4.87 -28.98
N LEU A 125 3.02 5.01 -27.76
CA LEU A 125 3.80 4.77 -26.54
C LEU A 125 4.26 3.32 -26.42
N MET A 126 3.45 2.35 -26.84
CA MET A 126 3.85 0.95 -26.88
C MET A 126 5.00 0.69 -27.84
N VAL A 127 5.01 1.36 -29.01
CA VAL A 127 6.16 1.30 -29.93
C VAL A 127 7.41 1.90 -29.30
N LEU A 128 7.30 3.10 -28.71
CA LEU A 128 8.46 3.83 -28.18
C LEU A 128 9.07 3.22 -26.91
N LEU A 129 8.28 2.45 -26.14
CA LEU A 129 8.72 1.84 -24.88
C LEU A 129 8.95 0.33 -24.98
N SER A 130 8.66 -0.29 -26.13
CA SER A 130 8.96 -1.71 -26.35
C SER A 130 10.42 -1.89 -26.73
N ASN A 131 11.21 -2.43 -25.80
CA ASN A 131 12.61 -2.76 -26.05
C ASN A 131 12.74 -3.82 -27.16
N GLU A 132 11.79 -4.76 -27.25
CA GLU A 132 11.74 -5.76 -28.33
C GLU A 132 11.62 -5.09 -29.72
N ASN A 133 10.67 -4.17 -29.89
CA ASN A 133 10.50 -3.44 -31.15
C ASN A 133 11.75 -2.61 -31.47
N ALA A 134 12.36 -2.00 -30.46
CA ALA A 134 13.55 -1.18 -30.65
C ALA A 134 14.78 -2.00 -31.05
N VAL A 135 14.97 -3.18 -30.44
CA VAL A 135 16.03 -4.12 -30.80
C VAL A 135 15.79 -4.69 -32.20
N ALA A 136 14.54 -5.04 -32.55
CA ALA A 136 14.20 -5.53 -33.88
C ALA A 136 14.50 -4.48 -34.97
N ALA A 137 14.18 -3.21 -34.71
CA ALA A 137 14.39 -2.14 -35.69
C ALA A 137 15.86 -1.73 -35.86
N SER A 138 16.67 -1.70 -34.79
CA SER A 138 18.02 -1.11 -34.85
C SER A 138 19.02 -1.68 -33.83
N GLY A 139 18.79 -2.89 -33.32
CA GLY A 139 19.69 -3.59 -32.39
C GLY A 139 20.01 -2.78 -31.13
N ALA A 140 21.29 -2.71 -30.77
CA ALA A 140 21.75 -2.02 -29.56
C ALA A 140 21.44 -0.51 -29.55
N GLN A 141 21.46 0.16 -30.71
CA GLN A 141 21.13 1.58 -30.81
C GLN A 141 19.64 1.83 -30.53
N GLY A 142 18.77 0.96 -31.04
CA GLY A 142 17.34 1.01 -30.73
C GLY A 142 17.07 0.79 -29.25
N SER A 143 17.72 -0.20 -28.63
CA SER A 143 17.60 -0.45 -27.18
C SER A 143 18.02 0.78 -26.36
N ALA A 144 19.16 1.39 -26.68
CA ALA A 144 19.63 2.60 -26.00
C ALA A 144 18.66 3.79 -26.18
N PHE A 145 18.04 3.92 -27.36
CA PHE A 145 17.01 4.93 -27.63
C PHE A 145 15.75 4.71 -26.79
N CYS A 146 15.25 3.47 -26.73
CA CYS A 146 14.11 3.08 -25.89
C CYS A 146 14.41 3.38 -24.41
N GLN A 147 15.57 2.94 -23.91
CA GLN A 147 16.05 3.22 -22.55
C GLN A 147 16.09 4.72 -22.24
N ALA A 148 16.60 5.52 -23.17
CA ALA A 148 16.67 6.96 -23.03
C ALA A 148 15.28 7.60 -22.92
N ILE A 149 14.26 7.10 -23.62
CA ILE A 149 12.86 7.56 -23.48
C ILE A 149 12.27 7.10 -22.15
N THR A 150 12.41 5.81 -21.81
CA THR A 150 11.91 5.24 -20.56
C THR A 150 12.46 6.01 -19.35
N GLU A 151 13.77 6.24 -19.29
CA GLU A 151 14.42 7.00 -18.21
C GLU A 151 13.83 8.41 -18.06
N TYR A 152 13.60 9.08 -19.19
CA TYR A 152 13.01 10.42 -19.19
C TYR A 152 11.58 10.40 -18.62
N LEU A 153 10.72 9.46 -19.05
CA LEU A 153 9.36 9.34 -18.53
C LEU A 153 9.33 8.98 -17.04
N MET A 154 10.24 8.10 -16.59
CA MET A 154 10.37 7.74 -15.17
C MET A 154 10.73 8.96 -14.31
N LYS A 155 11.59 9.86 -14.80
CA LYS A 155 11.87 11.15 -14.13
C LYS A 155 10.64 12.06 -14.09
N GLN A 156 9.74 11.96 -15.07
CA GLN A 156 8.48 12.70 -15.14
C GLN A 156 7.29 12.01 -14.45
N GLN A 157 7.54 11.10 -13.50
CA GLN A 157 6.50 10.43 -12.71
C GLN A 157 5.51 9.60 -13.56
N PHE A 158 6.02 8.90 -14.60
CA PHE A 158 5.25 8.07 -15.52
C PHE A 158 4.13 7.25 -14.85
N TYR A 159 4.45 6.43 -13.84
CA TYR A 159 3.47 5.58 -13.16
C TYR A 159 2.41 6.33 -12.37
N ARG A 160 2.71 7.53 -11.84
CA ARG A 160 1.71 8.38 -11.20
C ARG A 160 0.70 8.90 -12.23
N LEU A 161 1.18 9.31 -13.40
CA LEU A 161 0.33 9.78 -14.50
C LEU A 161 -0.52 8.63 -15.07
N LEU A 162 0.06 7.43 -15.23
CA LEU A 162 -0.70 6.25 -15.64
C LEU A 162 -1.73 5.83 -14.58
N GLY A 163 -1.38 5.83 -13.30
CA GLY A 163 -2.33 5.55 -12.22
C GLY A 163 -3.52 6.50 -12.24
N GLN A 164 -3.26 7.80 -12.47
CA GLN A 164 -4.31 8.81 -12.65
C GLN A 164 -5.17 8.59 -13.90
N ALA A 165 -4.56 8.18 -15.02
CA ALA A 165 -5.29 7.85 -16.23
C ALA A 165 -6.24 6.66 -15.98
N ILE A 166 -5.71 5.60 -15.38
CA ILE A 166 -6.44 4.36 -15.09
C ILE A 166 -7.59 4.62 -14.11
N SER A 167 -7.36 5.39 -13.05
CA SER A 167 -8.40 5.68 -12.05
C SER A 167 -9.61 6.40 -12.63
N LYS A 168 -9.43 7.17 -13.70
CA LYS A 168 -10.48 7.91 -14.40
C LYS A 168 -11.24 7.06 -15.43
N LEU A 169 -10.72 5.90 -15.82
CA LEU A 169 -11.43 5.01 -16.73
C LEU A 169 -12.68 4.43 -16.03
N PRO A 170 -13.77 4.18 -16.77
CA PRO A 170 -14.93 3.46 -16.24
C PRO A 170 -14.54 2.02 -15.90
N VAL A 171 -15.18 1.45 -14.87
CA VAL A 171 -14.87 0.12 -14.36
C VAL A 171 -15.33 -0.98 -15.31
N GLU A 172 -16.55 -0.85 -15.86
CA GLU A 172 -17.25 -1.99 -16.48
C GLU A 172 -17.00 -2.17 -17.99
N ASN A 173 -16.50 -1.16 -18.71
CA ASN A 173 -16.53 -1.17 -20.20
C ASN A 173 -15.28 -0.59 -20.88
N SER A 174 -14.15 -0.47 -20.18
CA SER A 174 -12.96 0.15 -20.76
C SER A 174 -12.16 -0.84 -21.63
N THR A 175 -12.38 -0.80 -22.94
CA THR A 175 -11.59 -1.58 -23.93
C THR A 175 -10.10 -1.19 -23.91
N SER A 176 -9.78 0.03 -23.48
CA SER A 176 -8.42 0.57 -23.40
C SER A 176 -7.64 0.10 -22.17
N PHE A 177 -8.31 -0.40 -21.13
CA PHE A 177 -7.67 -0.70 -19.85
C PHE A 177 -6.56 -1.75 -19.98
N GLN A 178 -6.75 -2.79 -20.79
CA GLN A 178 -5.71 -3.80 -21.05
C GLN A 178 -4.46 -3.21 -21.73
N ARG A 179 -4.63 -2.20 -22.59
CA ARG A 179 -3.50 -1.48 -23.21
C ARG A 179 -2.73 -0.64 -22.20
N PHE A 180 -3.41 -0.02 -21.23
CA PHE A 180 -2.75 0.66 -20.11
C PHE A 180 -1.92 -0.30 -19.27
N LEU A 181 -2.44 -1.49 -18.95
CA LEU A 181 -1.69 -2.50 -18.20
C LEU A 181 -0.48 -3.03 -18.98
N THR A 182 -0.62 -3.21 -20.28
CA THR A 182 0.49 -3.58 -21.17
C THR A 182 1.57 -2.48 -21.15
N LEU A 183 1.15 -1.22 -21.26
CA LEU A 183 2.04 -0.06 -21.20
C LEU A 183 2.78 0.04 -19.85
N CYS A 184 2.15 -0.35 -18.74
CA CYS A 184 2.83 -0.42 -17.43
C CYS A 184 3.98 -1.42 -17.38
N MET A 185 3.91 -2.50 -18.17
CA MET A 185 4.90 -3.58 -18.19
C MET A 185 6.11 -3.27 -19.08
N LEU A 186 5.94 -2.50 -20.15
CA LEU A 186 7.00 -2.28 -21.14
C LEU A 186 8.33 -1.75 -20.54
N PRO A 187 8.33 -0.78 -19.61
CA PRO A 187 9.58 -0.32 -18.98
C PRO A 187 10.38 -1.42 -18.25
N LEU A 188 9.75 -2.50 -17.79
CA LEU A 188 10.46 -3.62 -17.14
C LEU A 188 11.36 -4.37 -18.14
N SER A 189 10.99 -4.40 -19.43
CA SER A 189 11.79 -5.05 -20.47
C SER A 189 13.03 -4.25 -20.90
N THR A 190 13.08 -2.97 -20.51
CA THR A 190 14.15 -2.03 -20.87
C THR A 190 15.39 -2.19 -20.00
N TYR A 191 15.24 -2.70 -18.78
CA TYR A 191 16.32 -2.82 -17.80
C TYR A 191 16.53 -4.27 -17.38
N PRO A 192 17.76 -4.71 -17.10
CA PRO A 192 18.01 -6.01 -16.50
C PRO A 192 17.29 -6.13 -15.15
N GLU A 193 16.79 -7.32 -14.84
CA GLU A 193 15.96 -7.57 -13.64
C GLU A 193 16.69 -7.27 -12.32
N ASN A 194 18.02 -7.39 -12.30
CA ASN A 194 18.85 -7.12 -11.12
C ASN A 194 19.28 -5.65 -10.99
N SER A 195 18.83 -4.78 -11.89
CA SER A 195 19.23 -3.37 -11.89
C SER A 195 18.41 -2.54 -10.88
N PRO A 196 19.00 -1.46 -10.32
CA PRO A 196 18.27 -0.55 -9.44
C PRO A 196 17.10 0.16 -10.14
N ASP A 197 17.22 0.40 -11.45
CA ASP A 197 16.14 1.00 -12.25
C ASP A 197 14.95 0.05 -12.40
N PHE A 198 15.20 -1.24 -12.64
CA PHE A 198 14.15 -2.26 -12.64
C PHE A 198 13.42 -2.29 -11.30
N ASN A 199 14.16 -2.31 -10.18
CA ASN A 199 13.58 -2.26 -8.84
C ASN A 199 12.74 -0.99 -8.62
N ARG A 200 13.22 0.18 -9.08
CA ARG A 200 12.47 1.44 -8.99
C ARG A 200 11.16 1.39 -9.76
N ILE A 201 11.18 0.78 -10.95
CA ILE A 201 10.00 0.57 -11.80
C ILE A 201 9.02 -0.39 -11.10
N TYR A 202 9.51 -1.53 -10.62
CA TYR A 202 8.74 -2.54 -9.90
C TYR A 202 8.01 -1.93 -8.71
N VAL A 203 8.73 -1.20 -7.85
CA VAL A 203 8.17 -0.48 -6.69
C VAL A 203 7.12 0.53 -7.13
N ALA A 204 7.34 1.26 -8.23
CA ALA A 204 6.39 2.26 -8.72
C ALA A 204 5.08 1.63 -9.22
N ILE A 205 5.13 0.44 -9.84
CA ILE A 205 3.93 -0.29 -10.25
C ILE A 205 3.09 -0.68 -9.03
N PHE A 206 3.70 -1.25 -8.00
CA PHE A 206 2.98 -1.59 -6.76
C PHE A 206 2.37 -0.35 -6.11
N ALA A 207 3.15 0.73 -6.01
CA ALA A 207 2.74 1.92 -5.28
C ALA A 207 1.69 2.77 -6.01
N GLN A 208 1.63 2.75 -7.35
CA GLN A 208 0.79 3.66 -8.15
C GLN A 208 -0.26 2.97 -9.03
N VAL A 209 -0.08 1.68 -9.36
CA VAL A 209 -0.97 0.92 -10.26
C VAL A 209 -1.70 -0.16 -9.48
N LEU A 210 -0.99 -1.05 -8.79
CA LEU A 210 -1.63 -2.13 -8.01
C LEU A 210 -2.32 -1.62 -6.73
N SER A 211 -2.02 -0.40 -6.29
CA SER A 211 -2.69 0.27 -5.17
C SER A 211 -3.95 1.04 -5.57
N LEU A 212 -4.35 1.01 -6.85
CA LEU A 212 -5.56 1.68 -7.30
C LEU A 212 -6.80 1.02 -6.68
N PRO A 213 -7.74 1.80 -6.13
CA PRO A 213 -8.94 1.23 -5.54
C PRO A 213 -9.78 0.50 -6.59
N SER A 214 -10.42 -0.58 -6.16
CA SER A 214 -11.33 -1.39 -6.99
C SER A 214 -10.68 -1.96 -8.25
N LEU A 215 -9.36 -2.16 -8.27
CA LEU A 215 -8.64 -2.75 -9.40
C LEU A 215 -9.14 -4.17 -9.76
N PRO A 216 -9.45 -5.07 -8.81
CA PRO A 216 -10.10 -6.35 -9.07
C PRO A 216 -11.40 -6.25 -9.87
N ASN A 217 -12.21 -5.19 -9.71
CA ASN A 217 -13.44 -5.02 -10.48
C ASN A 217 -13.17 -4.62 -11.95
N ARG A 218 -11.96 -4.16 -12.26
CA ARG A 218 -11.53 -3.79 -13.61
C ARG A 218 -10.89 -4.96 -14.36
N LEU A 219 -10.62 -6.07 -13.67
CA LEU A 219 -9.89 -7.22 -14.20
C LEU A 219 -10.70 -8.51 -14.07
N PRO A 220 -10.71 -9.39 -15.08
CA PRO A 220 -11.26 -10.72 -14.91
C PRO A 220 -10.42 -11.49 -13.88
N LEU A 221 -11.04 -11.90 -12.77
CA LEU A 221 -10.38 -12.65 -11.69
C LEU A 221 -9.96 -14.05 -12.14
N ASP A 222 -10.75 -14.68 -13.01
CA ASP A 222 -10.49 -16.04 -13.50
C ASP A 222 -9.28 -16.12 -14.44
N ARG A 223 -8.90 -14.99 -15.05
CA ARG A 223 -7.82 -14.88 -16.03
C ARG A 223 -6.97 -13.66 -15.71
N PRO A 224 -6.07 -13.76 -14.71
CA PRO A 224 -5.26 -12.64 -14.30
C PRO A 224 -4.52 -12.06 -15.51
N SER A 225 -4.52 -10.73 -15.61
CA SER A 225 -3.78 -10.04 -16.68
C SER A 225 -2.30 -10.45 -16.66
N PRO A 226 -1.55 -10.32 -17.77
CA PRO A 226 -0.12 -10.60 -17.80
C PRO A 226 0.66 -9.83 -16.73
N LEU A 227 0.22 -8.60 -16.41
CA LEU A 227 0.80 -7.78 -15.34
C LEU A 227 0.61 -8.43 -13.97
N VAL A 228 -0.61 -8.86 -13.64
CA VAL A 228 -0.91 -9.53 -12.36
C VAL A 228 -0.19 -10.87 -12.27
N SER A 229 -0.25 -11.66 -13.34
CA SER A 229 0.40 -12.98 -13.42
C SER A 229 1.91 -12.87 -13.22
N TYR A 230 2.56 -11.90 -13.86
CA TYR A 230 3.99 -11.68 -13.71
C TYR A 230 4.35 -11.21 -12.29
N LEU A 231 3.74 -10.12 -11.82
CA LEU A 231 4.15 -9.45 -10.58
C LEU A 231 3.74 -10.18 -9.30
N LEU A 232 2.56 -10.80 -9.27
CA LEU A 232 1.99 -11.38 -8.06
C LEU A 232 2.07 -12.91 -8.02
N LEU A 233 2.11 -13.58 -9.18
CA LEU A 233 2.05 -15.04 -9.23
C LEU A 233 3.39 -15.69 -9.65
N THR A 234 4.12 -15.09 -10.60
CA THR A 234 5.30 -15.71 -11.22
C THR A 234 6.61 -15.29 -10.55
N THR A 235 6.83 -14.00 -10.32
CA THR A 235 8.08 -13.47 -9.72
C THR A 235 7.91 -12.73 -8.38
N PRO A 236 6.99 -13.14 -7.47
CA PRO A 236 6.86 -12.45 -6.19
C PRO A 236 8.06 -12.64 -5.26
N ASP A 237 8.97 -13.58 -5.51
CA ASP A 237 10.22 -13.72 -4.77
C ASP A 237 11.13 -12.48 -4.88
N LYS A 238 11.05 -11.74 -6.00
CA LYS A 238 11.73 -10.45 -6.19
C LYS A 238 11.16 -9.34 -5.31
N LEU A 239 9.97 -9.55 -4.74
CA LEU A 239 9.28 -8.55 -3.93
C LEU A 239 9.95 -8.36 -2.57
N THR A 240 10.42 -9.44 -1.93
CA THR A 240 10.94 -9.41 -0.55
C THR A 240 11.95 -8.28 -0.28
N PRO A 241 13.02 -8.09 -1.08
CA PRO A 241 13.97 -7.00 -0.85
C PRO A 241 13.38 -5.59 -1.13
N LEU A 242 12.21 -5.52 -1.75
CA LEU A 242 11.55 -4.27 -2.16
C LEU A 242 10.37 -3.88 -1.27
N ILE A 243 9.94 -4.74 -0.34
CA ILE A 243 8.74 -4.50 0.49
C ILE A 243 8.85 -3.19 1.26
N GLU A 244 9.99 -2.91 1.91
CA GLU A 244 10.21 -1.66 2.65
C GLU A 244 10.11 -0.42 1.72
N SER A 245 10.70 -0.51 0.53
CA SER A 245 10.65 0.56 -0.48
C SER A 245 9.23 0.80 -1.01
N ILE A 246 8.42 -0.25 -1.12
CA ILE A 246 6.99 -0.16 -1.47
C ILE A 246 6.24 0.51 -0.34
N ASN A 247 6.43 0.03 0.90
CA ASN A 247 5.78 0.55 2.09
C ASN A 247 6.03 2.06 2.22
N ASN A 248 7.30 2.49 2.12
CA ASN A 248 7.70 3.90 2.21
C ASN A 248 7.04 4.83 1.18
N LYS A 249 6.54 4.32 0.05
CA LYS A 249 5.85 5.12 -0.98
C LYS A 249 4.33 5.13 -0.87
N LEU A 250 3.75 4.26 -0.03
CA LEU A 250 2.30 4.14 0.09
C LEU A 250 1.73 5.13 1.11
N SER A 251 0.54 5.67 0.85
CA SER A 251 -0.27 6.25 1.91
C SER A 251 -1.02 5.13 2.67
N ALA A 252 -1.56 5.40 3.87
CA ALA A 252 -2.40 4.41 4.57
C ALA A 252 -3.59 3.95 3.69
N ARG A 253 -4.23 4.87 2.96
CA ARG A 253 -5.32 4.58 2.00
C ARG A 253 -4.87 3.73 0.82
N SER A 254 -3.70 4.03 0.26
CA SER A 254 -3.13 3.23 -0.84
C SER A 254 -2.69 1.85 -0.36
N SER A 255 -2.26 1.73 0.91
CA SER A 255 -1.87 0.47 1.53
C SER A 255 -3.06 -0.46 1.72
N SER A 256 -4.19 0.05 2.23
CA SER A 256 -5.42 -0.74 2.37
C SER A 256 -5.95 -1.20 1.01
N SER A 257 -5.90 -0.33 0.00
CA SER A 257 -6.28 -0.67 -1.38
C SER A 257 -5.35 -1.73 -1.98
N LEU A 258 -4.03 -1.58 -1.81
CA LEU A 258 -3.07 -2.57 -2.28
C LEU A 258 -3.26 -3.93 -1.58
N ALA A 259 -3.48 -3.93 -0.27
CA ALA A 259 -3.69 -5.15 0.50
C ALA A 259 -4.94 -5.92 0.01
N ALA A 260 -6.05 -5.21 -0.19
CA ALA A 260 -7.27 -5.78 -0.73
C ALA A 260 -7.06 -6.35 -2.14
N ASN A 261 -6.39 -5.60 -3.01
CA ASN A 261 -6.14 -6.02 -4.39
C ASN A 261 -5.22 -7.25 -4.45
N VAL A 262 -4.12 -7.25 -3.68
CA VAL A 262 -3.20 -8.39 -3.59
C VAL A 262 -3.93 -9.62 -3.06
N PHE A 263 -4.72 -9.49 -1.99
CA PHE A 263 -5.55 -10.58 -1.49
C PHE A 263 -6.49 -11.14 -2.57
N MET A 264 -7.21 -10.27 -3.29
CA MET A 264 -8.17 -10.70 -4.32
C MET A 264 -7.51 -11.40 -5.51
N PHE A 265 -6.31 -10.97 -5.93
CA PHE A 265 -5.60 -11.60 -7.04
C PHE A 265 -4.82 -12.86 -6.63
N VAL A 266 -4.37 -12.96 -5.38
CA VAL A 266 -3.47 -14.05 -4.95
C VAL A 266 -4.24 -15.19 -4.30
N SER A 267 -5.28 -14.91 -3.51
CA SER A 267 -6.02 -15.94 -2.75
C SER A 267 -6.64 -17.07 -3.60
N PRO A 268 -7.21 -16.82 -4.80
CA PRO A 268 -7.72 -17.92 -5.63
C PRO A 268 -6.62 -18.83 -6.19
N HIS A 269 -5.36 -18.41 -6.07
CA HIS A 269 -4.21 -19.00 -6.75
C HIS A 269 -3.14 -19.50 -5.79
N TYR A 270 -3.42 -19.63 -4.49
CA TYR A 270 -2.40 -20.07 -3.54
C TYR A 270 -1.73 -21.40 -3.90
N LYS A 271 -2.48 -22.34 -4.47
CA LYS A 271 -1.98 -23.67 -4.86
C LYS A 271 -0.90 -23.64 -5.95
N ILE A 272 -0.84 -22.58 -6.77
CA ILE A 272 0.15 -22.44 -7.84
C ILE A 272 1.40 -21.66 -7.42
N LEU A 273 1.38 -21.03 -6.23
CA LEU A 273 2.50 -20.23 -5.75
C LEU A 273 3.62 -21.14 -5.27
N SER A 274 4.85 -20.78 -5.62
CA SER A 274 6.03 -21.40 -5.01
C SER A 274 6.11 -21.04 -3.52
N THR A 275 6.85 -21.82 -2.73
CA THR A 275 7.10 -21.51 -1.31
C THR A 275 7.66 -20.10 -1.13
N ARG A 276 8.66 -19.71 -1.95
CA ARG A 276 9.25 -18.36 -1.88
C ARG A 276 8.24 -17.27 -2.23
N ALA A 277 7.43 -17.51 -3.25
CA ALA A 277 6.38 -16.61 -3.65
C ALA A 277 5.36 -16.36 -2.52
N PHE A 278 4.96 -17.45 -1.87
CA PHE A 278 4.04 -17.40 -0.76
C PHE A 278 4.64 -16.70 0.46
N THR A 279 5.94 -16.91 0.74
CA THR A 279 6.67 -16.14 1.76
C THR A 279 6.57 -14.65 1.50
N SER A 280 6.90 -14.20 0.27
CA SER A 280 6.85 -12.78 -0.09
C SER A 280 5.44 -12.20 -0.01
N TYR A 281 4.40 -12.99 -0.34
CA TYR A 281 3.00 -12.60 -0.16
C TYR A 281 2.64 -12.38 1.32
N LEU A 282 2.98 -13.33 2.20
CA LEU A 282 2.71 -13.21 3.64
C LEU A 282 3.43 -12.00 4.25
N GLN A 283 4.71 -11.81 3.88
CA GLN A 283 5.50 -10.66 4.33
C GLN A 283 4.91 -9.33 3.85
N LEU A 284 4.57 -9.21 2.56
CA LEU A 284 3.97 -7.98 2.04
C LEU A 284 2.65 -7.69 2.76
N SER A 285 1.79 -8.70 2.94
CA SER A 285 0.51 -8.52 3.61
C SER A 285 0.66 -8.04 5.05
N VAL A 286 1.60 -8.61 5.82
CA VAL A 286 1.92 -8.14 7.19
C VAL A 286 2.28 -6.65 7.19
N GLU A 287 3.19 -6.24 6.32
CA GLU A 287 3.63 -4.85 6.20
C GLU A 287 2.49 -3.90 5.82
N LEU A 288 1.64 -4.32 4.87
CA LEU A 288 0.50 -3.50 4.43
C LEU A 288 -0.54 -3.34 5.53
N PHE A 289 -0.87 -4.42 6.26
CA PHE A 289 -1.83 -4.41 7.36
C PHE A 289 -1.34 -3.55 8.53
N ASN A 290 -0.08 -3.73 8.95
CA ASN A 290 0.51 -2.92 10.03
C ASN A 290 0.43 -1.42 9.74
N ARG A 291 0.55 -1.01 8.46
CA ARG A 291 0.48 0.40 8.07
C ARG A 291 -0.89 1.03 8.30
N PHE A 292 -1.98 0.29 8.12
CA PHE A 292 -3.33 0.83 8.32
C PHE A 292 -4.03 0.37 9.60
N ASN A 293 -3.42 -0.51 10.39
CA ASN A 293 -3.94 -0.94 11.71
C ASN A 293 -4.02 0.22 12.74
N GLN A 294 -3.37 1.35 12.45
CA GLN A 294 -3.49 2.60 13.21
C GLN A 294 -4.84 3.28 13.10
N TYR A 295 -5.63 2.90 12.10
CA TYR A 295 -6.82 3.62 11.74
C TYR A 295 -8.05 2.75 11.96
N ALA A 296 -9.11 3.40 12.46
CA ALA A 296 -10.44 2.80 12.34
C ALA A 296 -10.81 2.82 10.85
N LEU A 297 -10.94 1.63 10.25
CA LEU A 297 -11.41 1.51 8.88
C LEU A 297 -12.88 1.93 8.84
N CYS A 298 -13.19 2.96 8.07
CA CYS A 298 -14.55 3.45 7.89
C CYS A 298 -14.90 3.45 6.41
N PRO A 299 -16.12 3.04 6.03
CA PRO A 299 -16.59 3.25 4.67
C PRO A 299 -16.48 4.73 4.32
N LEU A 300 -16.18 5.01 3.06
CA LEU A 300 -16.36 6.33 2.46
C LEU A 300 -17.86 6.60 2.53
N SER A 301 -18.33 7.06 3.69
CA SER A 301 -19.67 7.57 3.86
C SER A 301 -19.83 8.61 2.75
N LEU A 302 -20.68 8.29 1.77
CA LEU A 302 -21.19 9.24 0.78
C LEU A 302 -21.50 10.47 1.60
N SER A 303 -20.61 11.47 1.50
CA SER A 303 -20.64 12.69 2.27
C SER A 303 -22.09 12.99 2.56
N ASP A 304 -22.53 12.74 3.80
CA ASP A 304 -23.77 13.31 4.31
C ASP A 304 -23.47 14.79 4.18
N SER A 305 -23.85 15.30 3.02
CA SER A 305 -23.59 16.64 2.56
C SER A 305 -24.21 17.47 3.63
N ASP A 306 -23.34 18.05 4.45
CA ASP A 306 -23.61 18.95 5.54
C ASP A 306 -25.00 19.59 5.35
N SER A 307 -26.02 18.92 5.86
CA SER A 307 -26.95 19.63 6.72
C SER A 307 -26.06 20.15 7.83
N GLU A 308 -25.45 21.33 7.58
CA GLU A 308 -25.23 22.34 8.58
C GLU A 308 -26.57 22.44 9.31
N ALA A 309 -26.76 21.55 10.29
CA ALA A 309 -27.73 21.76 11.33
C ALA A 309 -27.22 23.02 12.01
N GLU A 310 -27.77 24.15 11.54
CA GLU A 310 -27.88 25.38 12.29
C GLU A 310 -28.08 24.97 13.74
N PHE A 311 -27.01 25.09 14.53
CA PHE A 311 -27.16 25.19 15.97
C PHE A 311 -28.24 26.26 16.17
N PRO A 312 -29.37 25.94 16.82
CA PRO A 312 -30.35 26.94 17.17
C PRO A 312 -29.60 28.02 17.92
N ARG A 313 -29.46 29.20 17.32
CA ARG A 313 -29.01 30.38 18.04
C ARG A 313 -30.05 30.62 19.12
N GLU A 314 -29.73 30.21 20.34
CA GLU A 314 -30.47 30.63 21.51
C GLU A 314 -30.57 32.17 21.48
N PRO A 315 -31.77 32.74 21.59
CA PRO A 315 -31.92 34.17 21.71
C PRO A 315 -31.35 34.61 23.06
N ALA A 316 -30.30 35.42 23.01
CA ALA A 316 -29.72 36.08 24.17
C ALA A 316 -30.80 36.85 24.94
N GLY A 317 -31.05 36.45 26.18
CA GLY A 317 -31.90 37.16 27.12
C GLY A 317 -31.84 36.54 28.51
N HIS A 318 -30.90 37.00 29.34
CA HIS A 318 -31.19 37.56 30.66
C HIS A 318 -29.92 37.93 31.42
N ASP A 319 -29.81 39.21 31.75
CA ASP A 319 -28.99 39.73 32.84
C ASP A 319 -29.54 39.18 34.17
N SER A 320 -28.67 38.64 35.03
CA SER A 320 -28.92 38.52 36.47
C SER A 320 -27.59 38.44 37.22
N ASP A 321 -27.31 39.54 37.89
CA ASP A 321 -26.34 39.71 38.96
C ASP A 321 -26.76 38.87 40.18
N GLY A 322 -25.84 38.09 40.77
CA GLY A 322 -26.04 37.60 42.14
C GLY A 322 -25.47 36.22 42.48
N SER A 323 -24.57 36.24 43.47
CA SER A 323 -24.38 35.24 44.53
C SER A 323 -23.34 34.14 44.33
N ASP A 324 -22.19 34.38 44.97
CA ASP A 324 -21.42 33.49 45.87
C ASP A 324 -21.86 32.02 46.00
N GLY A 325 -20.86 31.13 45.90
CA GLY A 325 -20.84 29.87 46.64
C GLY A 325 -20.65 28.61 45.80
N GLU A 326 -19.57 27.88 46.10
CA GLU A 326 -19.22 26.52 45.65
C GLU A 326 -18.53 26.38 44.29
N THR A 327 -17.20 26.40 44.35
CA THR A 327 -16.28 25.79 43.38
C THR A 327 -16.50 24.27 43.33
N LYS A 328 -17.52 23.84 42.58
CA LYS A 328 -17.56 22.48 42.04
C LYS A 328 -16.43 22.34 41.03
N TYR A 329 -15.31 21.78 41.49
CA TYR A 329 -14.29 21.18 40.62
C TYR A 329 -15.00 20.17 39.71
N GLN A 330 -15.37 20.62 38.52
CA GLN A 330 -15.89 19.77 37.47
C GLN A 330 -14.67 19.02 36.91
N ASP A 331 -14.43 17.83 37.48
CA ASP A 331 -13.41 16.85 37.10
C ASP A 331 -13.72 16.26 35.70
N SER A 332 -13.84 17.15 34.71
CA SER A 332 -14.20 16.85 33.32
C SER A 332 -12.97 16.54 32.47
N GLN A 333 -11.81 16.32 33.11
CA GLN A 333 -10.63 15.74 32.46
C GLN A 333 -10.67 14.21 32.44
N LEU A 334 -11.88 13.62 32.49
CA LEU A 334 -12.10 12.24 32.10
C LEU A 334 -11.74 12.13 30.62
N GLY A 335 -10.52 11.64 30.43
CA GLY A 335 -9.73 11.71 29.22
C GLY A 335 -10.57 11.61 27.96
N ASP A 336 -10.47 12.66 27.15
CA ASP A 336 -10.85 12.64 25.75
C ASP A 336 -10.06 11.48 25.12
N LYS A 337 -10.66 10.28 25.12
CA LYS A 337 -10.07 9.06 24.60
C LYS A 337 -9.72 9.41 23.17
N ALA A 338 -8.44 9.64 22.91
CA ALA A 338 -7.92 10.09 21.64
C ALA A 338 -8.57 9.22 20.56
N ARG A 339 -9.55 9.80 19.85
CA ARG A 339 -10.32 9.03 18.87
C ARG A 339 -9.31 8.57 17.85
N SER A 340 -9.20 7.25 17.67
CA SER A 340 -8.30 6.69 16.66
C SER A 340 -8.58 7.39 15.32
N PRO A 341 -7.53 7.81 14.60
CA PRO A 341 -7.73 8.48 13.32
C PRO A 341 -8.55 7.57 12.40
N ARG A 342 -9.54 8.13 11.70
CA ARG A 342 -10.38 7.38 10.76
C ARG A 342 -9.70 7.33 9.40
N LEU A 343 -9.71 6.17 8.77
CA LEU A 343 -9.26 5.99 7.39
C LEU A 343 -10.48 5.70 6.53
N GLU A 344 -10.81 6.65 5.66
CA GLU A 344 -11.81 6.49 4.62
C GLU A 344 -11.30 5.54 3.53
N VAL A 345 -12.03 4.45 3.34
CA VAL A 345 -11.73 3.40 2.36
C VAL A 345 -12.98 3.13 1.52
N ALA A 346 -12.81 2.77 0.24
CA ALA A 346 -13.93 2.41 -0.63
C ALA A 346 -14.64 1.16 -0.11
N ASP A 347 -15.97 1.12 -0.26
CA ASP A 347 -16.81 0.04 0.27
C ASP A 347 -16.41 -1.32 -0.31
N GLU A 348 -16.05 -1.38 -1.59
CA GLU A 348 -15.59 -2.63 -2.20
C GLU A 348 -14.27 -3.09 -1.59
N THR A 349 -13.31 -2.16 -1.42
CA THR A 349 -12.03 -2.45 -0.76
C THR A 349 -12.25 -2.97 0.66
N LEU A 350 -13.18 -2.38 1.43
CA LEU A 350 -13.54 -2.87 2.76
C LEU A 350 -14.13 -4.29 2.71
N SER A 351 -15.07 -4.54 1.80
CA SER A 351 -15.68 -5.87 1.64
C SER A 351 -14.65 -6.96 1.32
N TRP A 352 -13.56 -6.62 0.63
CA TRP A 352 -12.46 -7.54 0.36
C TRP A 352 -11.51 -7.70 1.53
N LEU A 353 -11.24 -6.61 2.26
CA LEU A 353 -10.44 -6.66 3.48
C LEU A 353 -11.14 -7.50 4.56
N GLU A 354 -12.46 -7.45 4.68
CA GLU A 354 -13.22 -8.31 5.59
C GLU A 354 -13.05 -9.80 5.24
N LYS A 355 -12.94 -10.14 3.94
CA LYS A 355 -12.70 -11.52 3.51
C LYS A 355 -11.35 -12.07 3.98
N VAL A 356 -10.36 -11.21 4.22
CA VAL A 356 -9.04 -11.60 4.75
C VAL A 356 -9.17 -12.30 6.10
N ALA A 357 -10.08 -11.84 6.96
CA ALA A 357 -10.28 -12.38 8.31
C ALA A 357 -11.32 -13.52 8.36
N THR A 358 -11.84 -13.97 7.21
CA THR A 358 -12.83 -15.06 7.18
C THR A 358 -12.20 -16.40 7.57
N LEU A 359 -12.96 -17.22 8.30
CA LEU A 359 -12.51 -18.54 8.75
C LEU A 359 -12.06 -19.43 7.58
N GLN A 360 -12.80 -19.40 6.46
CA GLN A 360 -12.46 -20.16 5.25
C GLN A 360 -11.06 -19.80 4.74
N HIS A 361 -10.76 -18.50 4.63
CA HIS A 361 -9.46 -18.05 4.16
C HIS A 361 -8.33 -18.46 5.11
N ILE A 362 -8.54 -18.33 6.42
CA ILE A 362 -7.56 -18.75 7.42
C ILE A 362 -7.32 -20.27 7.37
N THR A 363 -8.37 -21.07 7.23
CA THR A 363 -8.27 -22.52 7.04
C THR A 363 -7.45 -22.87 5.79
N ASP A 364 -7.71 -22.19 4.67
CA ASP A 364 -6.96 -22.43 3.43
C ASP A 364 -5.47 -22.12 3.61
N LEU A 365 -5.12 -21.01 4.26
CA LEU A 365 -3.73 -20.67 4.58
C LEU A 365 -3.05 -21.71 5.46
N ILE A 366 -3.71 -22.18 6.52
CA ILE A 366 -3.17 -23.19 7.44
C ILE A 366 -2.93 -24.51 6.70
N ASN A 367 -3.90 -24.96 5.92
CA ASN A 367 -3.81 -26.22 5.19
C ASN A 367 -2.67 -26.22 4.17
N LEU A 368 -2.43 -25.09 3.50
CA LEU A 368 -1.36 -24.94 2.51
C LEU A 368 0.04 -24.89 3.15
N THR A 369 0.14 -24.33 4.36
CA THR A 369 1.42 -24.15 5.07
C THR A 369 1.81 -25.35 5.92
N GLN A 370 0.87 -26.22 6.26
CA GLN A 370 1.10 -27.40 7.10
C GLN A 370 2.26 -28.29 6.61
N SER A 371 2.42 -28.43 5.29
CA SER A 371 3.49 -29.25 4.71
C SER A 371 4.83 -28.53 4.55
N GLN A 372 4.92 -27.25 4.95
CA GLN A 372 6.03 -26.36 4.61
C GLN A 372 6.52 -25.59 5.84
N ALA A 373 7.32 -26.24 6.70
CA ALA A 373 7.85 -25.65 7.93
C ALA A 373 8.55 -24.29 7.75
N VAL A 374 9.18 -24.06 6.58
CA VAL A 374 9.83 -22.77 6.24
C VAL A 374 8.84 -21.60 6.22
N LEU A 375 7.55 -21.84 5.97
CA LEU A 375 6.50 -20.82 5.95
C LEU A 375 5.97 -20.46 7.34
N LEU A 376 6.20 -21.31 8.34
CA LEU A 376 5.65 -21.18 9.68
C LEU A 376 5.90 -19.81 10.35
N PRO A 377 7.12 -19.24 10.38
CA PRO A 377 7.33 -17.92 10.99
C PRO A 377 6.55 -16.80 10.29
N TYR A 378 6.42 -16.89 8.96
CA TYR A 378 5.69 -15.91 8.16
C TYR A 378 4.18 -16.04 8.33
N LEU A 379 3.68 -17.28 8.41
CA LEU A 379 2.28 -17.55 8.72
C LEU A 379 1.94 -17.03 10.12
N ALA A 380 2.77 -17.29 11.12
CA ALA A 380 2.54 -16.80 12.48
C ALA A 380 2.51 -15.28 12.54
N ALA A 381 3.44 -14.59 11.84
CA ALA A 381 3.40 -13.13 11.73
C ALA A 381 2.14 -12.63 11.02
N TYR A 382 1.73 -13.30 9.94
CA TYR A 382 0.50 -12.99 9.22
C TYR A 382 -0.75 -13.12 10.09
N LEU A 383 -0.94 -14.27 10.75
CA LEU A 383 -2.09 -14.53 11.61
C LEU A 383 -2.11 -13.61 12.83
N PHE A 384 -0.94 -13.30 13.40
CA PHE A 384 -0.79 -12.29 14.44
C PHE A 384 -1.32 -10.94 13.96
N THR A 385 -0.84 -10.46 12.81
CA THR A 385 -1.25 -9.16 12.28
C THR A 385 -2.72 -9.13 11.89
N VAL A 386 -3.28 -10.22 11.35
CA VAL A 386 -4.72 -10.32 11.07
C VAL A 386 -5.53 -10.22 12.36
N THR A 387 -5.21 -10.99 13.39
CA THR A 387 -5.95 -10.92 14.66
C THR A 387 -5.83 -9.56 15.36
N ALA A 388 -4.70 -8.86 15.17
CA ALA A 388 -4.53 -7.49 15.65
C ALA A 388 -5.34 -6.46 14.84
N THR A 389 -5.49 -6.67 13.53
CA THR A 389 -6.18 -5.74 12.61
C THR A 389 -7.70 -5.90 12.65
N TRP A 390 -8.19 -7.12 12.90
CA TRP A 390 -9.63 -7.43 13.04
C TRP A 390 -9.94 -8.02 14.43
N PRO A 391 -9.97 -7.20 15.50
CA PRO A 391 -10.20 -7.69 16.87
C PRO A 391 -11.55 -8.42 17.03
N SER A 392 -12.57 -8.07 16.25
CA SER A 392 -13.88 -8.73 16.29
C SER A 392 -13.82 -10.21 15.87
N SER A 393 -12.87 -10.57 15.00
CA SER A 393 -12.69 -11.95 14.51
C SER A 393 -11.60 -12.70 15.27
N GLN A 394 -10.90 -12.05 16.22
CA GLN A 394 -9.75 -12.61 16.91
C GLN A 394 -10.07 -13.95 17.59
N GLN A 395 -11.14 -14.01 18.39
CA GLN A 395 -11.48 -15.21 19.16
C GLN A 395 -11.87 -16.37 18.24
N GLU A 396 -12.64 -16.10 17.19
CA GLU A 396 -13.06 -17.11 16.22
C GLU A 396 -11.86 -17.67 15.45
N ILE A 397 -10.94 -16.80 15.01
CA ILE A 397 -9.71 -17.21 14.33
C ILE A 397 -8.83 -18.06 15.26
N GLN A 398 -8.64 -17.65 16.52
CA GLN A 398 -7.85 -18.43 17.49
C GLN A 398 -8.47 -19.80 17.76
N LYS A 399 -9.80 -19.85 17.93
CA LYS A 399 -10.54 -21.10 18.10
C LYS A 399 -10.39 -22.02 16.89
N LEU A 400 -10.59 -21.48 15.68
CA LEU A 400 -10.40 -22.21 14.43
C LEU A 400 -8.99 -22.79 14.32
N ILE A 401 -7.96 -22.01 14.67
CA ILE A 401 -6.57 -22.46 14.63
C ILE A 401 -6.37 -23.65 15.57
N LEU A 402 -6.86 -23.56 16.81
CA LEU A 402 -6.72 -24.62 17.79
C LEU A 402 -7.46 -25.91 17.35
N GLU A 403 -8.67 -25.77 16.81
CA GLU A 403 -9.49 -26.89 16.35
C GLU A 403 -8.92 -27.53 15.07
N ASN A 404 -8.59 -26.73 14.05
CA ASN A 404 -8.16 -27.24 12.74
C ASN A 404 -6.72 -27.77 12.75
N SER A 405 -5.85 -27.23 13.62
CA SER A 405 -4.47 -27.72 13.73
C SER A 405 -4.32 -28.92 14.66
N SER A 406 -5.35 -29.35 15.39
CA SER A 406 -5.18 -30.41 16.41
C SER A 406 -3.98 -30.16 17.34
N GLY A 407 -3.64 -28.88 17.59
CA GLY A 407 -2.47 -28.48 18.38
C GLY A 407 -1.12 -28.46 17.66
N TRP A 408 -0.98 -28.98 16.43
CA TRP A 408 0.32 -29.04 15.73
C TRP A 408 0.93 -27.65 15.54
N LEU A 409 0.11 -26.65 15.21
CA LEU A 409 0.61 -25.30 14.96
C LEU A 409 1.25 -24.70 16.23
N VAL A 410 0.65 -24.93 17.39
CA VAL A 410 1.17 -24.43 18.68
C VAL A 410 2.51 -25.11 19.01
N GLY A 411 2.56 -26.44 18.89
CA GLY A 411 3.76 -27.23 19.15
C GLY A 411 4.91 -26.87 18.21
N ASP A 412 4.65 -26.86 16.90
CA ASP A 412 5.66 -26.58 15.88
C ASP A 412 6.11 -25.13 15.92
N LEU A 413 5.21 -24.18 16.17
CA LEU A 413 5.57 -22.76 16.32
C LEU A 413 6.52 -22.57 17.50
N TYR A 414 6.28 -23.26 18.60
CA TYR A 414 7.22 -23.25 19.73
C TYR A 414 8.57 -23.86 19.34
N ARG A 415 8.57 -25.12 18.88
CA ARG A 415 9.79 -25.91 18.63
C ARG A 415 10.66 -25.29 17.54
N GLU A 416 10.06 -24.85 16.44
CA GLU A 416 10.81 -24.41 15.26
C GLU A 416 11.15 -22.93 15.26
N VAL A 417 10.35 -22.09 15.92
CA VAL A 417 10.48 -20.63 15.83
C VAL A 417 10.75 -19.99 17.19
N VAL A 418 9.85 -20.14 18.16
CA VAL A 418 9.91 -19.39 19.42
C VAL A 418 11.06 -19.85 20.32
N ARG A 419 11.27 -21.16 20.45
CA ARG A 419 12.36 -21.74 21.25
C ARG A 419 13.74 -21.27 20.80
N LYS A 420 13.92 -21.09 19.49
CA LYS A 420 15.17 -20.62 18.86
C LYS A 420 15.30 -19.09 18.85
N SER A 421 14.29 -18.36 19.34
CA SER A 421 14.32 -16.90 19.37
C SER A 421 15.33 -16.39 20.40
N PRO A 422 16.08 -15.31 20.08
CA PRO A 422 16.98 -14.65 21.05
C PRO A 422 16.22 -13.86 22.12
N LEU A 423 14.92 -13.63 21.93
CA LEU A 423 14.09 -12.89 22.89
C LEU A 423 13.80 -13.74 24.13
N GLY A 424 14.09 -13.22 25.31
CA GLY A 424 13.84 -13.89 26.58
C GLY A 424 14.85 -14.98 26.97
N GLN A 425 15.96 -15.09 26.24
CA GLN A 425 17.07 -15.96 26.63
C GLN A 425 17.92 -15.31 27.72
N GLU A 426 18.43 -16.09 28.67
CA GLU A 426 19.06 -15.61 29.91
C GLU A 426 20.34 -14.77 29.68
N GLU A 427 21.06 -15.02 28.59
CA GLU A 427 22.39 -14.43 28.36
C GLU A 427 22.36 -12.92 28.07
N ASP A 428 21.24 -12.35 27.60
CA ASP A 428 21.16 -10.93 27.25
C ASP A 428 19.74 -10.33 27.39
N SER A 429 19.43 -9.83 28.60
CA SER A 429 18.19 -9.09 28.89
C SER A 429 17.99 -7.82 28.03
N MET A 430 19.03 -7.32 27.35
CA MET A 430 18.95 -6.16 26.46
C MET A 430 18.34 -6.48 25.08
N ASN A 431 18.26 -7.77 24.71
CA ASN A 431 17.78 -8.16 23.38
C ASN A 431 16.31 -7.79 23.14
N VAL A 432 15.51 -7.63 24.20
CA VAL A 432 14.08 -7.27 24.12
C VAL A 432 13.83 -5.95 23.39
N HIS A 433 14.72 -4.96 23.55
CA HIS A 433 14.55 -3.64 22.92
C HIS A 433 15.36 -3.47 21.63
N ASN A 434 16.11 -4.49 21.20
CA ASN A 434 16.93 -4.38 20.00
C ASN A 434 16.07 -4.51 18.73
N PRO A 435 16.03 -3.50 17.84
CA PRO A 435 15.21 -3.53 16.63
C PRO A 435 15.63 -4.66 15.67
N THR A 436 16.86 -5.17 15.76
CA THR A 436 17.35 -6.31 14.98
C THR A 436 16.52 -7.58 15.22
N TYR A 437 15.92 -7.70 16.41
CA TYR A 437 15.10 -8.85 16.78
C TYR A 437 13.59 -8.60 16.60
N ALA A 438 13.19 -7.49 15.97
CA ALA A 438 11.78 -7.13 15.74
C ALA A 438 10.96 -8.28 15.13
N ARG A 439 11.52 -8.97 14.13
CA ARG A 439 10.91 -10.11 13.42
C ARG A 439 10.56 -11.31 14.30
N HIS A 440 11.15 -11.43 15.48
CA HIS A 440 10.91 -12.55 16.40
C HIS A 440 9.70 -12.31 17.32
N TRP A 441 9.20 -11.08 17.41
CA TRP A 441 8.06 -10.76 18.26
C TRP A 441 6.75 -11.39 17.80
N PRO A 442 6.31 -11.30 16.52
CA PRO A 442 4.99 -11.80 16.14
C PRO A 442 4.78 -13.29 16.49
N PRO A 443 5.72 -14.22 16.23
CA PRO A 443 5.58 -15.62 16.64
C PRO A 443 5.41 -15.80 18.16
N ILE A 444 6.17 -15.08 18.99
CA ILE A 444 6.11 -15.20 20.46
C ILE A 444 4.76 -14.71 20.99
N ILE A 445 4.32 -13.53 20.54
CA ILE A 445 3.08 -12.92 21.02
C ILE A 445 1.89 -13.76 20.58
N PHE A 446 1.94 -14.25 19.35
CA PHE A 446 0.90 -15.11 18.80
C PHE A 446 0.83 -16.45 19.52
N LEU A 447 1.98 -17.07 19.82
CA LEU A 447 2.02 -18.30 20.61
C LEU A 447 1.45 -18.08 22.01
N ALA A 448 1.81 -16.98 22.69
CA ALA A 448 1.28 -16.65 24.01
C ALA A 448 -0.25 -16.49 24.00
N ASP A 449 -0.81 -15.85 22.97
CA ASP A 449 -2.25 -15.71 22.79
C ASP A 449 -2.94 -17.07 22.52
N LEU A 450 -2.42 -17.85 21.57
CA LEU A 450 -2.98 -19.16 21.21
C LEU A 450 -2.93 -20.13 22.39
N TYR A 451 -1.78 -20.20 23.08
CA TYR A 451 -1.61 -21.10 24.20
C TYR A 451 -2.45 -20.66 25.40
N SER A 452 -2.56 -19.35 25.67
CA SER A 452 -3.54 -18.84 26.63
C SER A 452 -4.94 -19.34 26.31
N GLN A 453 -5.38 -19.22 25.05
CA GLN A 453 -6.72 -19.63 24.65
C GLN A 453 -6.92 -21.15 24.81
N ALA A 454 -5.92 -21.96 24.44
CA ALA A 454 -5.95 -23.41 24.65
C ALA A 454 -6.11 -23.77 26.14
N LEU A 455 -5.33 -23.15 27.02
CA LEU A 455 -5.39 -23.41 28.47
C LEU A 455 -6.73 -23.03 29.11
N GLN A 456 -7.47 -22.10 28.51
CA GLN A 456 -8.80 -21.72 29.01
C GLN A 456 -9.85 -22.81 28.75
N THR A 457 -9.70 -23.57 27.67
CA THR A 457 -10.63 -24.64 27.33
C THR A 457 -10.16 -26.01 27.83
N MET A 458 -8.87 -26.13 28.17
CA MET A 458 -8.23 -27.38 28.56
C MET A 458 -8.50 -27.73 30.02
N ASP A 459 -8.93 -28.96 30.29
CA ASP A 459 -9.01 -29.47 31.66
C ASP A 459 -7.66 -29.98 32.19
N ASP A 460 -7.59 -30.41 33.45
CA ASP A 460 -6.32 -30.84 34.03
C ASP A 460 -5.86 -32.20 33.47
N ASN A 461 -6.78 -33.07 33.07
CA ASN A 461 -6.44 -34.37 32.47
C ASN A 461 -5.85 -34.18 31.06
N GLU A 462 -6.41 -33.25 30.29
CA GLU A 462 -5.92 -32.85 28.98
C GLU A 462 -4.55 -32.15 29.07
N PHE A 463 -4.35 -31.35 30.13
CA PHE A 463 -3.09 -30.65 30.39
C PHE A 463 -1.95 -31.57 30.83
N PHE A 464 -2.23 -32.51 31.75
CA PHE A 464 -1.25 -33.46 32.29
C PHE A 464 -1.20 -34.80 31.54
N GLY A 465 -2.02 -34.96 30.50
CA GLY A 465 -2.09 -36.17 29.69
C GLY A 465 -0.73 -36.55 29.08
N THR A 466 -0.36 -37.82 29.17
CA THR A 466 0.97 -38.33 28.79
C THR A 466 1.14 -38.60 27.29
N ALA A 467 0.10 -38.40 26.48
CA ALA A 467 0.15 -38.58 25.03
C ALA A 467 0.24 -37.21 24.32
N PRO A 468 1.46 -36.66 24.11
CA PRO A 468 1.61 -35.44 23.33
C PRO A 468 1.11 -35.67 21.90
N GLY A 469 0.17 -34.84 21.46
CA GLY A 469 -0.36 -34.86 20.09
C GLY A 469 -1.60 -35.73 19.85
N SER A 470 -2.18 -36.39 20.87
CA SER A 470 -3.56 -36.86 20.74
C SER A 470 -4.52 -35.67 20.72
N GLN A 471 -5.55 -35.76 19.87
CA GLN A 471 -6.58 -34.72 19.75
C GLN A 471 -7.19 -34.42 21.13
N GLY A 472 -7.05 -33.17 21.58
CA GLY A 472 -7.49 -32.74 22.91
C GLY A 472 -6.41 -32.73 24.01
N CYS A 473 -5.17 -33.12 23.73
CA CYS A 473 -4.07 -33.05 24.71
C CYS A 473 -3.26 -31.76 24.60
N ASN A 474 -2.46 -31.48 25.63
CA ASN A 474 -1.52 -30.37 25.63
C ASN A 474 -0.58 -30.40 24.40
N PRO A 475 -0.56 -29.34 23.55
CA PRO A 475 0.32 -29.29 22.39
C PRO A 475 1.80 -29.15 22.75
N LEU A 476 2.12 -28.73 23.98
CA LEU A 476 3.46 -28.60 24.52
C LEU A 476 3.70 -29.65 25.61
N THR A 477 4.88 -30.24 25.65
CA THR A 477 5.29 -31.07 26.80
C THR A 477 5.49 -30.20 28.04
N LEU A 478 5.40 -30.77 29.25
CA LEU A 478 5.61 -30.01 30.49
C LEU A 478 6.99 -29.33 30.55
N GLU A 479 8.02 -29.95 29.97
CA GLU A 479 9.35 -29.34 29.84
C GLU A 479 9.32 -28.12 28.90
N GLU A 480 8.65 -28.24 27.75
CA GLU A 480 8.46 -27.12 26.81
C GLU A 480 7.65 -25.98 27.44
N VAL A 481 6.63 -26.30 28.25
CA VAL A 481 5.85 -25.32 29.01
C VAL A 481 6.73 -24.59 30.02
N ALA A 482 7.55 -25.31 30.79
CA ALA A 482 8.47 -24.71 31.75
C ALA A 482 9.47 -23.77 31.05
N LEU A 483 10.08 -24.22 29.95
CA LEU A 483 11.01 -23.40 29.16
C LEU A 483 10.33 -22.18 28.53
N PHE A 484 9.10 -22.31 28.02
CA PHE A 484 8.35 -21.20 27.49
C PHE A 484 7.96 -20.18 28.58
N SER A 485 7.56 -20.66 29.77
CA SER A 485 7.29 -19.81 30.92
C SER A 485 8.52 -19.00 31.35
N VAL A 486 9.70 -19.63 31.43
CA VAL A 486 10.96 -18.93 31.73
C VAL A 486 11.25 -17.87 30.67
N GLN A 487 11.09 -18.19 29.39
CA GLN A 487 11.29 -17.24 28.29
C GLN A 487 10.34 -16.02 28.39
N LEU A 488 9.06 -16.24 28.68
CA LEU A 488 8.08 -15.17 28.87
C LEU A 488 8.36 -14.33 30.13
N LEU A 489 8.79 -14.96 31.22
CA LEU A 489 9.19 -14.28 32.45
C LEU A 489 10.40 -13.38 32.22
N ASN A 490 11.42 -13.86 31.50
CA ASN A 490 12.60 -13.06 31.15
C ASN A 490 12.24 -11.84 30.28
N VAL A 491 11.32 -12.03 29.33
CA VAL A 491 10.77 -10.91 28.53
C VAL A 491 10.07 -9.90 29.44
N LEU A 492 9.14 -10.36 30.27
CA LEU A 492 8.36 -9.48 31.16
C LEU A 492 9.23 -8.76 32.17
N PHE A 493 10.17 -9.47 32.79
CA PHE A 493 11.13 -8.91 33.73
C PHE A 493 11.92 -7.78 33.06
N SER A 494 12.43 -8.01 31.85
CA SER A 494 13.14 -6.98 31.09
C SER A 494 12.25 -5.76 30.82
N LEU A 495 10.98 -5.98 30.43
CA LEU A 495 10.02 -4.90 30.16
C LEU A 495 9.61 -4.09 31.39
N TYR A 496 9.52 -4.71 32.57
CA TYR A 496 9.17 -4.02 33.82
C TYR A 496 10.38 -3.34 34.46
N TRP A 497 11.52 -4.05 34.52
CA TRP A 497 12.71 -3.59 35.22
C TRP A 497 13.39 -2.43 34.51
N ARG A 498 13.47 -2.47 33.18
CA ARG A 498 14.09 -1.41 32.37
C ARG A 498 13.11 -0.40 31.79
N SER A 499 11.85 -0.48 32.19
CA SER A 499 10.82 0.48 31.78
C SER A 499 11.32 1.91 32.06
N SER A 500 11.79 2.21 33.28
CA SER A 500 12.25 3.55 33.65
C SER A 500 13.37 4.11 32.79
N ASP A 501 14.30 3.25 32.37
CA ASP A 501 15.52 3.66 31.66
C ASP A 501 15.21 4.03 30.20
N TYR A 502 14.19 3.41 29.62
CA TYR A 502 13.73 3.72 28.27
C TYR A 502 12.65 4.81 28.27
N TRP A 503 11.71 4.84 29.22
CA TRP A 503 10.63 5.84 29.27
C TRP A 503 11.02 7.17 29.94
N GLY A 504 12.31 7.53 29.92
CA GLY A 504 12.80 8.79 30.51
C GLY A 504 11.99 10.02 30.07
N GLU A 505 11.85 10.99 30.97
CA GLU A 505 10.97 12.18 30.90
C GLU A 505 11.18 13.12 29.69
N SER A 506 12.03 12.77 28.74
CA SER A 506 12.10 13.45 27.46
C SER A 506 10.81 13.20 26.69
N ASN A 507 9.96 14.22 26.61
CA ASN A 507 8.69 14.34 25.88
C ASN A 507 8.73 14.00 24.36
N GLU A 508 9.77 13.32 23.87
CA GLU A 508 9.72 12.73 22.53
C GLU A 508 8.81 11.53 22.59
N ILE A 509 7.72 11.59 21.81
CA ILE A 509 6.72 10.56 21.63
C ILE A 509 7.44 9.30 21.14
N GLN A 510 7.90 8.48 22.09
CA GLN A 510 8.54 7.21 21.79
C GLN A 510 7.56 6.30 21.04
N PRO A 511 8.08 5.37 20.21
CA PRO A 511 7.22 4.44 19.50
C PRO A 511 6.41 3.65 20.52
N LEU A 512 5.11 3.95 20.54
CA LEU A 512 4.13 3.26 21.39
C LEU A 512 4.09 1.74 21.09
N TYR A 513 4.58 1.36 19.91
CA TYR A 513 4.64 0.01 19.36
C TYR A 513 6.04 -0.59 19.47
N ILE A 514 6.11 -1.92 19.47
CA ILE A 514 7.37 -2.69 19.53
C ILE A 514 8.34 -2.29 18.42
N SER A 515 7.84 -2.16 17.19
CA SER A 515 8.57 -1.68 16.01
C SER A 515 7.58 -1.21 14.94
N SER A 516 8.07 -0.63 13.85
CA SER A 516 7.25 -0.34 12.67
C SER A 516 6.58 -1.59 12.08
N ASP A 517 7.23 -2.74 12.26
CA ASP A 517 6.88 -4.01 11.60
C ASP A 517 6.02 -4.89 12.52
N VAL A 518 5.82 -4.46 13.78
CA VAL A 518 5.05 -5.20 14.78
C VAL A 518 4.11 -4.24 15.48
N TYR A 519 2.88 -4.21 14.97
CA TYR A 519 1.83 -3.36 15.52
C TYR A 519 1.23 -3.94 16.81
N CYS A 520 2.03 -3.91 17.87
CA CYS A 520 1.64 -4.30 19.21
C CYS A 520 2.19 -3.27 20.20
N LEU A 521 1.31 -2.78 21.07
CA LEU A 521 1.74 -1.91 22.16
C LEU A 521 2.58 -2.71 23.15
N TRP A 522 3.64 -2.13 23.70
CA TRP A 522 4.40 -2.75 24.80
C TRP A 522 3.50 -3.12 26.00
N LYS A 523 2.46 -2.32 26.25
CA LYS A 523 1.42 -2.63 27.25
C LYS A 523 0.64 -3.89 26.89
N ALA A 524 0.16 -4.00 25.65
CA ALA A 524 -0.58 -5.16 25.19
C ALA A 524 0.27 -6.44 25.21
N LEU A 525 1.56 -6.32 24.84
CA LEU A 525 2.52 -7.42 24.99
C LEU A 525 2.59 -7.91 26.43
N ARG A 526 2.79 -7.00 27.39
CA ARG A 526 2.83 -7.36 28.82
C ARG A 526 1.56 -8.08 29.26
N GLU A 527 0.39 -7.55 28.90
CA GLU A 527 -0.90 -8.15 29.26
C GLU A 527 -1.08 -9.56 28.66
N LYS A 528 -0.68 -9.77 27.41
CA LYS A 528 -0.75 -11.08 26.75
C LYS A 528 0.19 -12.11 27.39
N SER A 529 1.45 -11.73 27.60
CA SER A 529 2.43 -12.63 28.26
C SER A 529 2.04 -12.94 29.70
N MET A 530 1.59 -11.94 30.48
CA MET A 530 1.11 -12.16 31.85
C MET A 530 -0.11 -13.06 31.90
N ARG A 531 -1.08 -12.87 30.99
CA ARG A 531 -2.27 -13.74 30.89
C ARG A 531 -1.87 -15.19 30.61
N CYS A 532 -0.90 -15.41 29.73
CA CYS A 532 -0.39 -16.74 29.42
C CYS A 532 0.24 -17.39 30.66
N LEU A 533 1.16 -16.69 31.32
CA LEU A 533 1.81 -17.18 32.54
C LEU A 533 0.81 -17.48 33.66
N TRP A 534 -0.16 -16.60 33.89
CA TRP A 534 -1.21 -16.84 34.89
C TRP A 534 -2.04 -18.09 34.58
N ARG A 535 -2.35 -18.34 33.31
CA ARG A 535 -3.08 -19.56 32.92
C ARG A 535 -2.23 -20.81 33.06
N ILE A 536 -0.93 -20.74 32.82
CA ILE A 536 0.01 -21.85 33.07
C ILE A 536 0.07 -22.15 34.56
N HIS A 537 0.31 -21.14 35.40
CA HIS A 537 0.38 -21.30 36.86
C HIS A 537 -0.94 -21.72 37.50
N ALA A 538 -2.08 -21.41 36.90
CA ALA A 538 -3.38 -21.88 37.39
C ALA A 538 -3.58 -23.39 37.18
N LYS A 539 -2.71 -24.05 36.42
CA LYS A 539 -2.70 -25.50 36.20
C LYS A 539 -1.69 -26.23 37.09
N GLU A 540 -0.73 -25.52 37.69
CA GLU A 540 0.18 -26.04 38.72
C GLU A 540 -0.52 -26.11 40.07
#